data_AF-A0A5P8I100-F1
#
_entry.id   AF-A0A5P8I100-F1
#
_cell.length_a   1.000
_cell.length_b   1.000
_cell.length_c   1.000
_cell.angle_alpha   90.00
_cell.angle_beta   90.00
_cell.angle_gamma   90.00
#
_symmetry.space_group_name_H-M   'P 1'
#
loop_
_entity.id
_entity.type
_entity.pdbx_description
1 polymer ?
#
loop_
_entity_poly.entity_id
_entity_poly.type
_entity_poly.pdbx_seq_one_letter_code
_entity_poly.pdbx_strand_id
1 'polypeptide(L)'
;MLSMLAWTLMTAMVVMNAKSQYCPTMRDSYPKQHECLYKNALCGKEDSGGRCSSICNCKNGQMCSTDRDHNVTIVIHENTLPKKKRYYTCLSLWRLNECSETEKALHRLTHRTKELKSVKVLCRCPYPKAYVTLESRYRYTCALVQVLGD
;
A
#
# COMPACT_ATOMS: atom_id res chain seq x y z
N MET A 1 -15.11 -30.90 -43.39
CA MET A 1 -15.60 -29.62 -42.82
C MET A 1 -15.29 -29.56 -41.32
N LEU A 2 -14.01 -29.51 -40.93
CA LEU A 2 -13.57 -29.61 -39.52
C LEU A 2 -12.51 -28.56 -39.12
N SER A 3 -12.24 -27.55 -39.96
CA SER A 3 -11.11 -26.63 -39.74
C SER A 3 -11.49 -25.17 -39.43
N MET A 4 -12.75 -24.89 -39.07
CA MET A 4 -13.19 -23.53 -38.73
C MET A 4 -13.42 -23.29 -37.23
N LEU A 5 -13.33 -24.31 -36.37
CA LEU A 5 -13.65 -24.19 -34.94
C LEU A 5 -12.44 -23.89 -34.04
N ALA A 6 -11.21 -23.87 -34.56
CA ALA A 6 -10.02 -23.67 -33.74
C ALA A 6 -9.66 -22.19 -33.48
N TRP A 7 -10.22 -21.25 -34.26
CA TRP A 7 -9.82 -19.84 -34.20
C TRP A 7 -10.59 -19.00 -33.17
N THR A 8 -11.75 -19.47 -32.69
CA THR A 8 -12.52 -18.76 -31.65
C THR A 8 -12.08 -19.07 -30.22
N LEU A 9 -11.25 -20.08 -30.00
CA LEU A 9 -10.75 -20.44 -28.66
C LEU A 9 -9.48 -19.70 -28.25
N MET A 10 -8.70 -19.15 -29.19
CA MET A 10 -7.44 -18.46 -28.88
C MET A 10 -7.61 -17.01 -28.42
N THR A 11 -8.75 -16.36 -28.65
CA THR A 11 -8.99 -14.99 -28.15
C THR A 11 -9.49 -14.94 -26.71
N ALA A 12 -9.90 -16.08 -26.12
CA ALA A 12 -10.43 -16.14 -24.76
C ALA A 12 -9.35 -16.17 -23.66
N MET A 13 -8.07 -16.38 -24.01
CA MET A 13 -6.97 -16.47 -23.03
C MET A 13 -6.14 -15.18 -22.86
N VAL A 14 -6.63 -14.05 -23.36
CA VAL A 14 -6.00 -12.73 -23.10
C VAL A 14 -6.91 -11.87 -22.21
N VAL A 15 -7.45 -12.44 -21.13
CA VAL A 15 -7.71 -11.65 -19.92
C VAL A 15 -6.53 -11.90 -18.99
N MET A 16 -5.33 -11.56 -19.48
CA MET A 16 -4.14 -11.54 -18.65
C MET A 16 -4.35 -10.46 -17.60
N ASN A 17 -4.27 -10.86 -16.32
CA ASN A 17 -4.26 -10.03 -15.11
C ASN A 17 -3.75 -8.59 -15.32
N ALA A 18 -4.61 -7.70 -15.80
CA ALA A 18 -4.32 -6.28 -15.78
C ALA A 18 -4.39 -5.88 -14.30
N LYS A 19 -3.22 -5.73 -13.67
CA LYS A 19 -3.16 -5.13 -12.33
C LYS A 19 -3.79 -3.76 -12.43
N SER A 20 -4.91 -3.56 -11.75
CA SER A 20 -5.59 -2.27 -11.71
C SER A 20 -4.61 -1.23 -11.19
N GLN A 21 -4.48 -0.12 -11.92
CA GLN A 21 -3.66 1.03 -11.52
C GLN A 21 -4.21 1.70 -10.25
N TYR A 22 -5.45 1.41 -9.88
CA TYR A 22 -6.10 1.98 -8.70
C TYR A 22 -6.74 0.90 -7.85
N CYS A 23 -6.72 1.11 -6.54
CA CYS A 23 -7.47 0.29 -5.60
C CYS A 23 -8.99 0.54 -5.79
N PRO A 24 -9.84 -0.48 -5.60
CA PRO A 24 -11.28 -0.33 -5.76
C PRO A 24 -11.85 0.67 -4.75
N THR A 25 -12.60 1.67 -5.21
CA THR A 25 -13.24 2.65 -4.32
C THR A 25 -14.20 1.97 -3.35
N MET A 26 -14.18 2.37 -2.07
CA MET A 26 -15.15 1.88 -1.09
C MET A 26 -16.53 2.44 -1.47
N ARG A 27 -17.46 1.57 -1.86
CA ARG A 27 -18.84 1.92 -2.21
C ARG A 27 -19.65 1.97 -0.93
N ASP A 28 -20.17 3.15 -0.58
CA ASP A 28 -21.11 3.28 0.52
C ASP A 28 -22.01 4.51 0.34
N SER A 29 -23.18 4.47 0.97
CA SER A 29 -24.19 5.54 0.93
C SER A 29 -23.72 6.87 1.54
N TYR A 30 -22.60 6.83 2.31
CA TYR A 30 -22.01 7.99 2.97
C TYR A 30 -20.50 8.10 2.64
N PRO A 31 -20.13 8.70 1.49
CA PRO A 31 -18.75 8.75 1.00
C PRO A 31 -17.74 9.36 1.99
N LYS A 32 -18.20 10.27 2.85
CA LYS A 32 -17.36 10.98 3.83
C LYS A 32 -16.91 10.12 5.01
N GLN A 33 -17.58 9.01 5.31
CA GLN A 33 -17.21 8.15 6.44
C GLN A 33 -15.94 7.34 6.18
N HIS A 34 -15.64 7.07 4.91
CA HIS A 34 -14.45 6.33 4.48
C HIS A 34 -13.35 7.23 3.96
N GLU A 35 -13.47 8.55 4.09
CA GLU A 35 -12.44 9.48 3.61
C GLU A 35 -11.16 9.35 4.45
N CYS A 36 -10.01 9.25 3.78
CA CYS A 36 -8.71 9.22 4.43
C CYS A 36 -8.51 10.50 5.24
N LEU A 37 -8.13 10.39 6.51
CA LEU A 37 -7.98 11.56 7.37
C LEU A 37 -6.90 12.54 6.88
N TYR A 38 -5.84 12.02 6.27
CA TYR A 38 -4.70 12.80 5.77
C TYR A 38 -4.55 12.67 4.25
N LYS A 39 -4.05 13.73 3.61
CA LYS A 39 -3.75 13.72 2.17
C LYS A 39 -2.62 12.74 1.79
N ASN A 40 -1.67 12.51 2.70
CA ASN A 40 -0.57 11.55 2.57
C ASN A 40 -0.82 10.29 3.42
N ALA A 41 -2.08 9.89 3.56
CA ALA A 41 -2.43 8.66 4.26
C ALA A 41 -2.10 7.41 3.42
N LEU A 42 -1.92 6.28 4.11
CA LEU A 42 -2.08 4.96 3.49
C LEU A 42 -3.56 4.78 3.12
N CYS A 43 -3.84 4.59 1.84
CA CYS A 43 -5.19 4.46 1.31
C CYS A 43 -5.53 3.05 0.89
N GLY A 44 -4.53 2.19 0.70
CA GLY A 44 -4.74 0.82 0.23
C GLY A 44 -3.63 -0.12 0.68
N LYS A 45 -3.89 -1.41 0.50
CA LYS A 45 -3.03 -2.53 0.90
C LYS A 45 -3.05 -3.60 -0.18
N GLU A 46 -1.90 -4.22 -0.44
CA GLU A 46 -1.84 -5.43 -1.26
C GLU A 46 -2.20 -6.65 -0.40
N ASP A 47 -3.11 -7.48 -0.90
CA ASP A 47 -3.43 -8.79 -0.31
C ASP A 47 -2.43 -9.87 -0.77
N SER A 48 -2.55 -11.08 -0.22
CA SER A 48 -1.68 -12.20 -0.58
C SER A 48 -1.81 -12.64 -2.05
N GLY A 49 -2.88 -12.24 -2.74
CA GLY A 49 -3.10 -12.48 -4.16
C GLY A 49 -2.53 -11.37 -5.07
N GLY A 50 -1.82 -10.39 -4.51
CA GLY A 50 -1.27 -9.27 -5.26
C GLY A 50 -2.32 -8.23 -5.68
N ARG A 51 -3.54 -8.30 -5.14
CA ARG A 51 -4.63 -7.36 -5.45
C ARG A 51 -4.67 -6.26 -4.40
N CYS A 52 -4.97 -5.03 -4.84
CA CYS A 52 -5.17 -3.95 -3.90
C CYS A 52 -6.58 -3.98 -3.28
N SER A 53 -6.66 -3.78 -1.96
CA SER A 53 -7.88 -3.40 -1.24
C SER A 53 -7.75 -2.00 -0.65
N SER A 54 -8.85 -1.24 -0.68
CA SER A 54 -8.89 0.12 -0.12
C SER A 54 -9.11 0.10 1.39
N ILE A 55 -8.35 0.95 2.09
CA ILE A 55 -8.46 1.25 3.52
C ILE A 55 -9.35 2.47 3.73
N CYS A 56 -9.25 3.46 2.83
CA CYS A 56 -10.02 4.69 2.82
C CYS A 56 -9.98 5.33 1.42
N ASN A 57 -10.95 6.20 1.13
CA ASN A 57 -11.03 6.98 -0.10
C ASN A 57 -10.20 8.26 0.03
N CYS A 58 -9.35 8.55 -0.96
CA CYS A 58 -8.55 9.77 -0.94
C CYS A 58 -9.41 11.03 -1.12
N LYS A 59 -8.93 12.15 -0.57
CA LYS A 59 -9.65 13.43 -0.60
C LYS A 59 -9.68 14.03 -2.00
N ASN A 60 -10.64 14.93 -2.24
CA ASN A 60 -10.71 15.76 -3.45
C ASN A 60 -10.76 14.96 -4.77
N GLY A 61 -11.38 13.78 -4.76
CA GLY A 61 -11.51 12.93 -5.95
C GLY A 61 -10.22 12.24 -6.39
N GLN A 62 -9.14 12.31 -5.60
CA GLN A 62 -7.94 11.51 -5.86
C GLN A 62 -8.27 10.02 -5.74
N MET A 63 -7.64 9.20 -6.58
CA MET A 63 -7.74 7.75 -6.49
C MET A 63 -6.54 7.18 -5.72
N CYS A 64 -6.73 6.06 -5.05
CA CYS A 64 -5.65 5.34 -4.40
C CYS A 64 -4.83 4.58 -5.46
N SER A 65 -3.75 5.20 -5.94
CA SER A 65 -2.90 4.64 -7.01
C SER A 65 -2.00 3.51 -6.51
N THR A 66 -1.80 2.49 -7.34
CA THR A 66 -0.85 1.39 -7.16
C THR A 66 0.49 1.63 -7.86
N ASP A 67 0.69 2.82 -8.43
CA ASP A 67 1.94 3.24 -9.07
C ASP A 67 3.14 3.17 -8.12
N ARG A 68 4.34 3.06 -8.69
CA ARG A 68 5.58 2.82 -7.95
C ARG A 68 5.89 3.91 -6.93
N ASP A 69 5.59 5.16 -7.24
CA ASP A 69 5.81 6.31 -6.37
C ASP A 69 4.72 6.47 -5.30
N HIS A 70 3.65 5.66 -5.34
CA HIS A 70 2.65 5.52 -4.28
C HIS A 70 2.86 4.28 -3.41
N ASN A 71 3.83 3.42 -3.78
CA ASN A 71 4.08 2.13 -3.14
C ASN A 71 4.95 2.28 -1.88
N VAL A 72 4.44 1.76 -0.77
CA VAL A 72 5.10 1.73 0.53
C VAL A 72 5.25 0.29 0.99
N THR A 73 6.48 -0.16 1.22
CA THR A 73 6.75 -1.45 1.88
C THR A 73 6.98 -1.23 3.36
N ILE A 74 6.15 -1.85 4.20
CA ILE A 74 6.24 -1.80 5.66
C ILE A 74 6.64 -3.18 6.16
N VAL A 75 7.71 -3.25 6.95
CA VAL A 75 8.13 -4.46 7.65
C VAL A 75 7.56 -4.44 9.06
N ILE A 76 6.71 -5.42 9.36
CA ILE A 76 6.07 -5.59 10.67
C ILE A 76 6.52 -6.93 11.23
N HIS A 77 7.00 -6.94 12.48
CA HIS A 77 7.34 -8.18 13.18
C HIS A 77 6.06 -8.83 13.73
N GLU A 78 5.65 -9.96 13.14
CA GLU A 78 4.52 -10.77 13.60
C GLU A 78 5.04 -12.11 14.11
N ASN A 79 4.77 -12.46 15.37
CA ASN A 79 5.28 -13.69 16.01
C ASN A 79 6.80 -13.82 15.83
N THR A 80 7.54 -12.76 16.18
CA THR A 80 9.01 -12.62 16.03
C THR A 80 9.56 -12.71 14.60
N LEU A 81 8.72 -12.95 13.59
CA LEU A 81 9.14 -13.02 12.19
C LEU A 81 8.86 -11.71 11.45
N PRO A 82 9.83 -11.19 10.67
CA PRO A 82 9.67 -10.01 9.84
C PRO A 82 8.70 -10.32 8.69
N LYS A 83 7.61 -9.58 8.58
CA LYS A 83 6.69 -9.67 7.44
C LYS A 83 6.67 -8.38 6.65
N LYS A 84 7.00 -8.49 5.37
CA LYS A 84 6.88 -7.41 4.39
C LYS A 84 5.43 -7.30 3.97
N LYS A 85 4.85 -6.12 4.12
CA LYS A 85 3.51 -5.79 3.65
C LYS A 85 3.56 -4.57 2.76
N ARG A 86 2.85 -4.64 1.64
CA ARG A 86 2.77 -3.54 0.68
C ARG A 86 1.50 -2.73 0.90
N TYR A 87 1.67 -1.42 0.91
CA TYR A 87 0.64 -0.41 1.07
C TYR A 87 0.76 0.64 -0.01
N TYR A 88 -0.31 1.41 -0.17
CA TYR A 88 -0.43 2.47 -1.17
C TYR A 88 -0.83 3.78 -0.51
N THR A 89 -0.37 4.92 -1.05
CA THR A 89 -0.66 6.26 -0.51
C THR A 89 -1.60 7.07 -1.39
N CYS A 90 -2.32 8.03 -0.81
CA CYS A 90 -3.09 9.00 -1.58
C CYS A 90 -2.23 10.04 -2.32
N LEU A 91 -1.02 10.29 -1.81
CA LEU A 91 -0.08 11.25 -2.34
C LEU A 91 1.19 10.53 -2.79
N SER A 92 1.70 10.90 -3.96
CA SER A 92 3.01 10.46 -4.43
C SER A 92 4.08 10.73 -3.38
N LEU A 93 4.89 9.72 -3.08
CA LEU A 93 5.98 9.79 -2.12
C LEU A 93 7.07 10.79 -2.55
N TRP A 94 7.21 11.07 -3.84
CA TRP A 94 8.16 12.09 -4.33
C TRP A 94 7.81 13.51 -3.90
N ARG A 95 6.56 13.74 -3.48
CA ARG A 95 6.13 15.02 -2.90
C ARG A 95 6.47 15.15 -1.41
N LEU A 96 7.09 14.11 -0.82
CA LEU A 96 7.58 14.12 0.55
C LEU A 96 9.10 14.19 0.57
N ASN A 97 9.64 14.87 1.58
CA ASN A 97 11.08 14.87 1.86
C ASN A 97 11.55 13.46 2.23
N GLU A 98 12.81 13.16 1.97
CA GLU A 98 13.41 11.89 2.40
C GLU A 98 13.56 11.84 3.92
N CYS A 99 13.33 10.66 4.50
CA CYS A 99 13.48 10.46 5.93
C CYS A 99 14.96 10.53 6.34
N SER A 100 15.26 11.23 7.43
CA SER A 100 16.51 11.03 8.15
C SER A 100 16.50 9.70 8.92
N GLU A 101 17.68 9.16 9.27
CA GLU A 101 17.81 7.77 9.74
C GLU A 101 17.00 7.42 10.99
N THR A 102 16.80 8.39 11.89
CA THR A 102 16.10 8.20 13.16
C THR A 102 14.74 8.87 13.22
N GLU A 103 14.36 9.58 12.14
CA GLU A 103 13.09 10.26 12.04
C GLU A 103 11.93 9.27 11.99
N LYS A 104 10.83 9.69 12.60
CA LYS A 104 9.58 8.95 12.53
C LYS A 104 9.02 9.05 11.10
N ALA A 105 9.02 7.94 10.39
CA ALA A 105 8.60 7.87 9.00
C ALA A 105 7.08 7.72 8.84
N LEU A 106 6.41 7.03 9.76
CA LEU A 106 4.94 6.91 9.77
C LEU A 106 4.35 7.38 11.10
N HIS A 107 3.18 8.02 11.02
CA HIS A 107 2.37 8.39 12.17
C HIS A 107 1.02 7.67 12.14
N ARG A 108 0.73 6.91 13.19
CA ARG A 108 -0.50 6.15 13.34
C ARG A 108 -1.37 6.77 14.44
N LEU A 109 -2.65 6.96 14.17
CA LEU A 109 -3.58 7.55 15.14
C LEU A 109 -4.21 6.55 16.11
N THR A 110 -4.48 5.32 15.65
CA THR A 110 -5.16 4.32 16.47
C THR A 110 -4.23 3.16 16.77
N HIS A 111 -3.94 2.92 18.04
CA HIS A 111 -3.04 1.85 18.46
C HIS A 111 -3.74 0.49 18.62
N ARG A 112 -5.07 0.47 18.55
CA ARG A 112 -5.91 -0.66 18.99
C ARG A 112 -6.14 -1.77 17.96
N THR A 113 -5.84 -1.55 16.67
CA THR A 113 -6.01 -2.58 15.63
C THR A 113 -4.66 -3.12 15.14
N LYS A 114 -4.57 -4.37 14.67
CA LYS A 114 -3.37 -4.84 13.95
C LYS A 114 -3.26 -4.24 12.55
N GLU A 115 -4.40 -3.84 11.98
CA GLU A 115 -4.46 -3.21 10.67
C GLU A 115 -4.12 -1.71 10.75
N LEU A 116 -3.21 -1.26 9.88
CA LEU A 116 -2.76 0.13 9.74
C LEU A 116 -3.83 1.03 9.13
N LYS A 117 -4.93 1.20 9.87
CA LYS A 117 -5.96 2.20 9.56
C LYS A 117 -5.48 3.57 10.05
N SER A 118 -5.79 4.62 9.27
CA SER A 118 -5.48 6.01 9.61
C SER A 118 -4.00 6.26 9.92
N VAL A 119 -3.14 5.86 8.99
CA VAL A 119 -1.68 6.08 9.05
C VAL A 119 -1.29 7.16 8.06
N LYS A 120 -0.52 8.15 8.53
CA LYS A 120 0.10 9.22 7.74
C LYS A 120 1.55 8.87 7.45
N VAL A 121 1.98 9.04 6.20
CA VAL A 121 3.39 8.95 5.80
C VAL A 121 4.03 10.32 5.97
N LEU A 122 5.02 10.46 6.86
CA LEU A 122 5.63 11.76 7.18
C LEU A 122 6.74 12.14 6.20
N CYS A 123 7.56 11.16 5.81
CA CYS A 123 8.69 11.31 4.90
C CYS A 123 8.83 10.05 4.04
N ARG A 124 9.54 10.15 2.91
CA ARG A 124 9.78 9.05 1.99
C ARG A 124 11.00 8.25 2.41
N CYS A 125 10.85 6.93 2.47
CA CYS A 125 11.98 6.01 2.49
C CYS A 125 12.51 5.75 1.07
N PRO A 126 13.75 6.17 0.73
CA PRO A 126 14.33 5.84 -0.57
C PRO A 126 14.70 4.36 -0.63
N TYR A 127 14.57 3.74 -1.81
CA TYR A 127 15.10 2.40 -2.06
C TYR A 127 16.62 2.39 -1.80
N PRO A 128 17.19 1.36 -1.14
CA PRO A 128 16.59 0.08 -0.73
C PRO A 128 16.05 0.05 0.71
N LYS A 129 15.75 1.20 1.32
CA LYS A 129 15.16 1.29 2.67
C LYS A 129 13.64 1.04 2.64
N ALA A 130 13.12 0.51 3.73
CA ALA A 130 11.70 0.31 3.98
C ALA A 130 11.28 0.93 5.32
N TYR A 131 9.98 1.01 5.54
CA TYR A 131 9.41 1.49 6.79
C TYR A 131 9.36 0.33 7.78
N VAL A 132 10.05 0.43 8.90
CA VAL A 132 10.23 -0.68 9.85
C VAL A 132 9.71 -0.29 11.22
N THR A 133 9.00 -1.20 11.88
CA THR A 133 8.66 -1.03 13.29
C THR A 133 9.83 -1.46 14.17
N LEU A 134 10.32 -0.56 15.01
CA LEU A 134 11.24 -0.92 16.10
C LEU A 134 10.40 -1.44 17.28
N GLU A 135 10.96 -2.36 18.06
CA GLU A 135 10.31 -3.20 19.08
C GLU A 135 9.51 -2.43 20.16
N SER A 136 9.64 -1.10 20.24
CA SER A 136 8.74 -0.23 20.98
C SER A 136 7.57 0.25 20.09
N ARG A 137 6.48 -0.52 20.10
CA ARG A 137 5.09 -0.12 19.82
C ARG A 137 4.90 1.19 19.01
N TYR A 138 4.67 1.04 17.71
CA TYR A 138 4.08 2.05 16.80
C TYR A 138 4.98 3.20 16.32
N ARG A 139 6.29 3.14 16.54
CA ARG A 139 7.24 4.02 15.85
C ARG A 139 7.79 3.30 14.62
N TYR A 140 7.52 3.89 13.45
CA TYR A 140 8.08 3.42 12.19
C TYR A 140 9.22 4.34 11.80
N THR A 141 10.39 3.78 11.51
CA THR A 141 11.57 4.50 11.01
C THR A 141 11.95 3.95 9.64
N CYS A 142 12.93 4.59 9.01
CA CYS A 142 13.45 4.17 7.72
C CYS A 142 14.72 3.34 7.88
N ALA A 143 14.70 2.06 7.49
CA ALA A 143 15.86 1.18 7.63
C ALA A 143 16.07 0.27 6.42
N LEU A 144 17.30 -0.20 6.24
CA LEU A 144 17.66 -1.11 5.15
C LEU A 144 16.93 -2.46 5.31
N VAL A 145 16.33 -2.95 4.22
CA VAL A 145 15.58 -4.22 4.21
C VAL A 145 16.48 -5.42 4.51
N GLN A 146 17.77 -5.37 4.16
CA GLN A 146 18.74 -6.45 4.37
C GLN A 146 19.09 -6.69 5.85
N VAL A 147 18.83 -5.71 6.73
CA VAL A 147 19.11 -5.83 8.17
C VAL A 147 18.02 -6.64 8.89
N LEU A 148 16.95 -7.04 8.18
CA LEU A 148 15.74 -7.58 8.78
C LEU A 148 15.54 -9.09 8.55
N GLY A 149 16.53 -9.82 8.02
CA GLY A 149 16.48 -11.28 7.85
C GLY A 149 15.66 -11.76 6.65
N ASP A 150 16.15 -12.82 5.99
CA ASP A 150 15.41 -13.63 5.01
C ASP A 150 14.49 -14.65 5.70
#